data_AF-A0A417EL52-F1
#
_entry.id   AF-A0A417EL52-F1
#
_cell.length_a   1.000
_cell.length_b   1.000
_cell.length_c   1.000
_cell.angle_alpha   90.00
_cell.angle_beta   90.00
_cell.angle_gamma   90.00
#
_symmetry.space_group_name_H-M   'P 1'
#
loop_
_entity.id
_entity.type
_entity.pdbx_description
1 polymer ?
#
loop_
_entity_poly.entity_id
_entity_poly.type
_entity_poly.pdbx_seq_one_letter_code
_entity_poly.pdbx_strand_id
1 'polypeptide(L)'
;MMIEIIGTPAMLEQLAEEAAELSQAALKVARILRGENPTPVLLGNAKAHLQEEYTDVIQCANELRLLVDPAQIKDKKQRFQERVQTAGLSNETVTMAQNRDLRKIIHNITGGPFLTKTEWLAIIKIINVACDRNDKA
;
A
#
# COMPACT_ATOMS: atom_id res chain seq x y z
N MET A 1 -33.10 -15.04 18.31
CA MET A 1 -31.79 -14.60 17.81
C MET A 1 -30.70 -15.13 18.74
N MET A 2 -29.50 -15.46 18.24
CA MET A 2 -28.46 -16.04 19.11
C MET A 2 -28.05 -15.07 20.23
N ILE A 3 -28.05 -13.76 19.94
CA ILE A 3 -27.79 -12.72 20.94
C ILE A 3 -28.80 -12.70 22.11
N GLU A 4 -30.03 -13.18 21.91
CA GLU A 4 -31.04 -13.28 22.98
C GLU A 4 -30.73 -14.41 23.97
N ILE A 5 -29.87 -15.35 23.58
CA ILE A 5 -29.48 -16.51 24.40
C ILE A 5 -28.18 -16.22 25.16
N ILE A 6 -27.16 -15.68 24.48
CA ILE A 6 -25.81 -15.48 25.05
C ILE A 6 -25.54 -14.05 25.54
N GLY A 7 -26.38 -13.10 25.14
CA GLY A 7 -26.23 -11.68 25.48
C GLY A 7 -25.19 -10.94 24.64
N THR A 8 -25.22 -9.61 24.73
CA THR A 8 -24.37 -8.71 23.93
C THR A 8 -22.87 -8.88 24.17
N PRO A 9 -22.35 -9.05 25.41
CA PRO A 9 -20.91 -9.21 25.62
C PRO A 9 -20.34 -10.44 24.92
N ALA A 10 -20.97 -11.61 25.07
CA ALA A 10 -20.56 -12.84 24.41
C ALA A 10 -20.65 -12.71 22.87
N MET A 11 -21.67 -12.02 22.35
CA MET A 11 -21.76 -11.78 20.91
C MET A 11 -20.65 -10.85 20.38
N LEU A 12 -20.17 -9.89 21.18
CA LEU A 12 -19.00 -9.06 20.84
C LEU A 12 -17.69 -9.86 20.89
N GLU A 13 -17.57 -10.78 21.85
CA GLU A 13 -16.43 -11.71 21.93
C GLU A 13 -16.38 -12.62 20.70
N GLN A 14 -17.53 -13.16 20.27
CA GLN A 14 -17.64 -13.91 19.01
C GLN A 14 -17.27 -13.05 17.80
N LEU A 15 -17.82 -11.84 17.66
CA LEU A 15 -17.44 -10.94 16.57
C LEU A 15 -15.91 -10.70 16.50
N ALA A 16 -15.25 -10.59 17.66
CA ALA A 16 -13.81 -10.41 17.73
C ALA A 16 -13.03 -11.67 17.32
N GLU A 17 -13.51 -12.84 17.71
CA GLU A 17 -12.96 -14.16 17.32
C GLU A 17 -13.04 -14.35 15.81
N GLU A 18 -14.24 -14.22 15.22
CA GLU A 18 -14.47 -14.35 13.77
C GLU A 18 -13.63 -13.34 12.96
N ALA A 19 -13.47 -12.11 13.48
CA ALA A 19 -12.62 -11.10 12.83
C ALA A 19 -11.13 -11.48 12.84
N ALA A 20 -10.67 -12.17 13.89
CA ALA A 20 -9.31 -12.68 13.97
C ALA A 20 -9.09 -13.85 12.99
N GLU A 21 -10.08 -14.74 12.85
CA GLU A 21 -10.04 -15.86 11.90
C GLU A 21 -10.06 -15.35 10.45
N LEU A 22 -10.94 -14.39 10.13
CA LEU A 22 -10.96 -13.69 8.84
C LEU A 22 -9.61 -13.04 8.51
N SER A 23 -8.99 -12.39 9.49
CA SER A 23 -7.65 -11.79 9.35
C SER A 23 -6.60 -12.86 8.97
N GLN A 24 -6.61 -14.01 9.65
CA GLN A 24 -5.69 -15.10 9.36
C GLN A 24 -5.94 -15.73 7.99
N ALA A 25 -7.20 -15.94 7.60
CA ALA A 25 -7.57 -16.45 6.28
C ALA A 25 -7.11 -15.49 5.16
N ALA A 26 -7.29 -14.18 5.34
CA ALA A 26 -6.84 -13.17 4.38
C ALA A 26 -5.32 -13.17 4.22
N LEU A 27 -4.57 -13.24 5.33
CA LEU A 27 -3.11 -13.35 5.30
C LEU A 27 -2.63 -14.63 4.61
N LYS A 28 -3.34 -15.76 4.82
CA LYS A 28 -3.04 -17.04 4.15
C LYS A 28 -3.20 -16.93 2.63
N VAL A 29 -4.31 -16.37 2.14
CA VAL A 29 -4.51 -16.11 0.70
C VAL A 29 -3.42 -15.19 0.15
N ALA A 30 -3.09 -14.12 0.88
CA ALA A 30 -2.05 -13.18 0.45
C ALA A 30 -0.67 -13.82 0.31
N ARG A 31 -0.29 -14.72 1.24
CA ARG A 31 0.97 -15.48 1.18
C ARG A 31 1.01 -16.42 -0.02
N ILE A 32 -0.07 -17.15 -0.28
CA ILE A 32 -0.19 -18.02 -1.46
C ILE A 32 0.00 -17.21 -2.75
N LEU A 33 -0.64 -16.05 -2.85
CA LEU A 33 -0.53 -15.18 -4.04
C LEU A 33 0.88 -14.60 -4.25
N ARG A 34 1.63 -14.34 -3.16
CA ARG A 34 3.03 -13.90 -3.24
C ARG A 34 4.02 -15.04 -3.47
N GLY A 35 3.59 -16.30 -3.36
CA GLY A 35 4.47 -17.47 -3.42
C GLY A 35 5.40 -17.59 -2.21
N GLU A 36 5.06 -16.93 -1.09
CA GLU A 36 5.84 -16.96 0.15
C GLU A 36 5.40 -18.14 1.03
N ASN A 37 6.36 -18.89 1.57
CA ASN A 37 6.14 -19.99 2.54
C ASN A 37 5.12 -21.04 2.05
N PRO A 38 5.56 -22.04 1.26
CA PRO A 38 4.66 -22.98 0.60
C PRO A 38 3.75 -23.69 1.60
N THR A 39 2.45 -23.41 1.49
CA THR A 39 1.39 -24.07 2.25
C THR A 39 0.85 -25.24 1.42
N PRO A 40 0.47 -26.38 2.04
CA PRO A 40 -0.14 -27.49 1.31
C PRO A 40 -1.57 -27.18 0.82
N VAL A 41 -2.15 -26.04 1.24
CA VAL A 41 -3.51 -25.64 0.90
C VAL A 41 -3.54 -24.97 -0.48
N LEU A 42 -4.43 -25.46 -1.34
CA LEU A 42 -4.69 -24.88 -2.66
C LEU A 42 -5.35 -23.50 -2.53
N LEU A 43 -5.06 -22.59 -3.47
CA LEU A 43 -5.65 -21.25 -3.50
C LEU A 43 -7.18 -21.27 -3.47
N GLY A 44 -7.81 -22.24 -4.16
CA GLY A 44 -9.26 -22.40 -4.15
C GLY A 44 -9.82 -22.63 -2.75
N ASN A 45 -9.22 -23.57 -2.00
CA ASN A 45 -9.61 -23.88 -0.64
C ASN A 45 -9.35 -22.70 0.31
N ALA A 46 -8.23 -22.01 0.15
CA ALA A 46 -7.92 -20.82 0.95
C ALA A 46 -8.92 -19.67 0.70
N LYS A 47 -9.40 -19.49 -0.54
CA LYS A 47 -10.44 -18.52 -0.87
C LYS A 47 -11.81 -18.92 -0.34
N ALA A 48 -12.15 -20.20 -0.38
CA ALA A 48 -13.40 -20.71 0.19
C ALA A 48 -13.46 -20.45 1.70
N HIS A 49 -12.38 -20.78 2.40
CA HIS A 49 -12.24 -20.51 3.84
C HIS A 49 -12.29 -19.00 4.14
N LEU A 50 -11.61 -18.16 3.35
CA LEU A 50 -11.73 -16.70 3.49
C LEU A 50 -13.19 -16.20 3.39
N GLN A 51 -13.99 -16.80 2.51
CA GLN A 51 -15.39 -16.44 2.33
C GLN A 51 -16.26 -16.93 3.50
N GLU A 52 -15.96 -18.09 4.07
CA GLU A 52 -16.59 -18.64 5.28
C GLU A 52 -16.40 -17.67 6.45
N GLU A 53 -15.15 -17.36 6.81
CA GLU A 53 -14.84 -16.43 7.92
C GLU A 53 -15.46 -15.04 7.73
N TYR A 54 -15.52 -14.55 6.48
CA TYR A 54 -16.19 -13.29 6.18
C TYR A 54 -17.70 -13.36 6.45
N THR A 55 -18.31 -14.51 6.14
CA THR A 55 -19.73 -14.75 6.38
C THR A 55 -20.03 -14.79 7.87
N ASP A 56 -19.16 -15.41 8.67
CA ASP A 56 -19.33 -15.49 10.13
C ASP A 56 -19.21 -14.12 10.80
N VAL A 57 -18.24 -13.28 10.37
CA VAL A 57 -18.16 -11.87 10.79
C VAL A 57 -19.45 -11.11 10.47
N ILE A 58 -20.01 -11.30 9.27
CA ILE A 58 -21.27 -10.63 8.87
C ILE A 58 -22.44 -11.14 9.72
N GLN A 59 -22.47 -12.43 10.06
CA GLN A 59 -23.51 -13.00 10.91
C GLN A 59 -23.47 -12.38 12.32
N CYS A 60 -22.30 -12.28 12.95
CA CYS A 60 -22.15 -11.61 14.24
C CYS A 60 -22.53 -10.12 14.16
N ALA A 61 -22.14 -9.43 13.09
CA ALA A 61 -22.50 -8.02 12.88
C ALA A 61 -24.02 -7.83 12.73
N ASN A 62 -24.72 -8.75 12.06
CA ASN A 62 -26.17 -8.75 11.91
C ASN A 62 -26.89 -8.99 13.25
N GLU A 63 -26.42 -9.95 14.04
CA GLU A 63 -26.94 -10.22 15.39
C GLU A 63 -26.82 -8.97 16.30
N LEU A 64 -25.69 -8.25 16.18
CA LEU A 64 -25.45 -6.98 16.87
C LEU A 64 -26.15 -5.77 16.24
N ARG A 65 -26.82 -5.95 15.09
CA ARG A 65 -27.49 -4.90 14.32
C ARG A 65 -26.55 -3.75 13.94
N LEU A 66 -25.29 -4.05 13.65
CA LEU A 66 -24.34 -3.06 13.18
C LEU A 66 -24.73 -2.59 11.78
N LEU A 67 -24.85 -1.27 11.62
CA LEU A 67 -25.23 -0.66 10.35
C LEU A 67 -23.98 -0.28 9.55
N VAL A 68 -24.02 -0.58 8.25
CA VAL A 68 -23.01 -0.10 7.31
C VAL A 68 -23.27 1.38 7.03
N ASP A 69 -22.24 2.20 7.17
CA ASP A 69 -22.25 3.62 6.78
C ASP A 69 -21.62 3.79 5.38
N PRO A 70 -22.42 4.03 4.32
CA PRO A 70 -21.90 4.18 2.96
C PRO A 70 -21.02 5.42 2.78
N ALA A 71 -21.27 6.49 3.54
CA ALA A 71 -20.44 7.70 3.49
C ALA A 71 -19.04 7.40 4.04
N GLN A 72 -18.96 6.69 5.17
CA GLN A 72 -17.68 6.26 5.71
C GLN A 72 -16.89 5.36 4.75
N ILE A 73 -17.56 4.46 4.01
CA ILE A 73 -16.93 3.62 2.98
C ILE A 73 -16.35 4.50 1.86
N LYS A 74 -17.13 5.47 1.36
CA LYS A 74 -16.68 6.39 0.31
C LYS A 74 -15.45 7.18 0.75
N ASP A 75 -15.46 7.73 1.95
CA ASP A 75 -14.34 8.51 2.50
C ASP A 75 -13.08 7.64 2.69
N LYS A 76 -13.23 6.40 3.19
CA LYS A 76 -12.12 5.45 3.31
C LYS A 76 -11.53 5.11 1.94
N LYS A 77 -12.37 4.90 0.92
CA LYS A 77 -11.92 4.65 -0.45
C LYS A 77 -11.12 5.83 -1.01
N GLN A 78 -11.61 7.06 -0.82
CA GLN A 78 -10.90 8.26 -1.26
C GLN A 78 -9.52 8.37 -0.58
N ARG A 79 -9.46 8.19 0.74
CA ARG A 79 -8.16 8.20 1.47
C ARG A 79 -7.20 7.13 0.98
N PHE A 80 -7.67 5.94 0.63
CA PHE A 80 -6.82 4.89 0.07
C PHE A 80 -6.31 5.26 -1.33
N GLN A 81 -7.15 5.87 -2.17
CA GLN A 81 -6.74 6.36 -3.49
C GLN A 81 -5.69 7.46 -3.37
N GLU A 82 -5.88 8.42 -2.45
CA GLU A 82 -4.89 9.47 -2.16
C GLU A 82 -3.56 8.86 -1.71
N ARG A 83 -3.57 7.85 -0.82
CA ARG A 83 -2.34 7.14 -0.40
C ARG A 83 -1.64 6.44 -1.56
N VAL A 84 -2.41 5.81 -2.46
CA VAL A 84 -1.85 5.17 -3.67
C VAL A 84 -1.28 6.20 -4.63
N GLN A 85 -1.92 7.36 -4.80
CA GLN A 85 -1.39 8.45 -5.64
C GLN A 85 -0.11 9.03 -5.04
N THR A 86 -0.10 9.32 -3.73
CA THR A 86 1.09 9.80 -3.01
C THR A 86 2.23 8.79 -3.03
N ALA A 87 1.94 7.48 -2.84
CA ALA A 87 2.94 6.42 -2.96
C ALA A 87 3.36 6.16 -4.42
N GLY A 88 2.45 6.39 -5.38
CA GLY A 88 2.71 6.28 -6.82
C GLY A 88 3.52 7.44 -7.39
N LEU A 89 3.58 8.58 -6.69
CA LEU A 89 4.42 9.73 -7.01
C LEU A 89 5.91 9.51 -6.67
N SER A 90 6.32 8.35 -6.15
CA SER A 90 7.72 8.08 -5.79
C SER A 90 8.40 7.02 -6.66
N ASN A 91 8.22 7.05 -7.99
CA ASN A 91 9.13 6.43 -9.00
C ASN A 91 8.72 6.79 -10.45
N GLU A 92 8.40 8.05 -10.74
CA GLU A 92 8.14 8.44 -12.14
C GLU A 92 9.46 8.52 -12.91
N THR A 93 9.57 7.79 -14.02
CA THR A 93 10.77 7.85 -14.88
C THR A 93 10.80 9.21 -15.58
N VAL A 94 11.94 9.91 -15.53
CA VAL A 94 12.10 11.18 -16.26
C VAL A 94 11.82 11.00 -17.75
N THR A 95 11.21 12.01 -18.37
CA THR A 95 10.94 11.99 -19.81
C THR A 95 12.23 11.91 -20.62
N MET A 96 12.14 11.40 -21.85
CA MET A 96 13.29 11.35 -22.79
C MET A 96 13.89 12.74 -23.05
N ALA A 97 13.09 13.80 -22.98
CA ALA A 97 13.55 15.18 -23.10
C ALA A 97 14.42 15.58 -21.90
N GLN A 98 13.95 15.34 -20.67
CA GLN A 98 14.69 15.61 -19.44
C GLN A 98 16.02 14.83 -19.37
N ASN A 99 16.03 13.57 -19.81
CA ASN A 99 17.26 12.76 -19.87
C ASN A 99 18.25 13.27 -20.94
N ARG A 100 17.75 13.69 -22.12
CA ARG A 100 18.58 14.27 -23.19
C ARG A 100 19.25 15.57 -22.73
N ASP A 101 18.52 16.43 -22.04
CA ASP A 101 19.05 17.71 -21.60
C ASP A 101 20.07 17.54 -20.46
N LEU A 102 19.86 16.58 -19.56
CA LEU A 102 20.89 16.21 -18.57
C LEU A 102 22.18 15.74 -19.24
N ARG A 103 22.10 14.90 -20.27
CA ARG A 103 23.28 14.43 -21.02
C ARG A 103 24.04 15.58 -21.70
N LYS A 104 23.32 16.56 -22.26
CA LYS A 104 23.96 17.77 -22.84
C LYS A 104 24.70 18.59 -21.79
N ILE A 105 24.07 18.81 -20.63
CA ILE A 105 24.68 19.55 -19.52
C ILE A 105 25.96 18.85 -19.07
N ILE A 106 25.92 17.53 -18.86
CA ILE A 106 27.08 16.74 -18.47
C ILE A 106 28.17 16.83 -19.54
N HIS A 107 27.84 16.63 -20.82
CA HIS A 107 28.82 16.68 -21.92
C HIS A 107 29.49 18.06 -22.07
N ASN A 108 28.79 19.15 -21.77
CA ASN A 108 29.37 20.49 -21.79
C ASN A 108 30.35 20.74 -20.64
N ILE A 109 30.24 19.96 -19.56
CA ILE A 109 31.12 20.06 -18.39
C ILE A 109 32.29 19.10 -18.53
N THR A 110 32.10 17.90 -19.10
CA THR A 110 33.12 16.85 -19.15
C THR A 110 33.91 16.84 -20.44
N GLY A 111 35.25 16.91 -20.37
CA GLY A 111 36.16 16.85 -21.51
C GLY A 111 36.83 15.49 -21.76
N GLY A 112 36.64 14.50 -20.89
CA GLY A 112 37.33 13.21 -20.99
C GLY A 112 36.65 12.07 -20.19
N PRO A 113 37.21 10.85 -20.23
CA PRO A 113 36.63 9.66 -19.61
C PRO A 113 36.70 9.68 -18.06
N PHE A 114 37.53 10.55 -17.49
CA PHE A 114 37.63 10.78 -16.05
C PHE A 114 37.39 12.26 -15.76
N LEU A 115 36.67 12.55 -14.66
CA LEU A 115 36.44 13.91 -14.20
C LEU A 115 37.73 14.48 -13.58
N THR A 116 38.12 15.67 -14.01
CA THR A 116 39.02 16.53 -13.25
C THR A 116 38.31 17.07 -12.00
N LYS A 117 39.10 17.52 -11.01
CA LYS A 117 38.54 18.12 -9.78
C LYS A 117 37.64 19.33 -10.07
N THR A 118 37.96 20.10 -11.10
CA THR A 118 37.18 21.26 -11.53
C THR A 118 35.82 20.86 -12.12
N GLU A 119 35.79 19.84 -12.98
CA GLU A 119 34.56 19.32 -13.59
C GLU A 119 33.65 18.67 -12.53
N TRP A 120 34.24 17.92 -11.59
CA TRP A 120 33.51 17.35 -10.46
C TRP A 120 32.84 18.43 -9.60
N LEU A 121 33.58 19.48 -9.22
CA LEU A 121 33.03 20.59 -8.44
C LEU A 121 31.91 21.34 -9.18
N ALA A 122 32.02 21.50 -10.49
CA ALA A 122 30.99 22.12 -11.32
C ALA A 122 29.68 21.31 -11.31
N ILE A 123 29.77 19.98 -11.46
CA ILE A 123 28.61 19.08 -11.38
C ILE A 123 27.97 19.13 -9.99
N ILE A 124 28.77 19.01 -8.92
CA ILE A 124 28.28 19.05 -7.53
C ILE A 124 27.57 20.38 -7.24
N LYS A 125 28.10 21.51 -7.72
CA LYS A 125 27.46 22.81 -7.55
C LYS A 125 26.06 22.86 -8.18
N ILE A 126 25.90 22.30 -9.39
CA ILE A 126 24.60 22.24 -10.06
C ILE A 126 23.62 21.37 -9.27
N ILE A 127 24.07 20.20 -8.80
CA ILE A 127 23.25 19.29 -7.99
C ILE A 127 22.81 19.97 -6.70
N ASN A 128 23.72 20.59 -5.96
CA ASN A 128 23.40 21.26 -4.70
C ASN A 128 22.42 22.42 -4.92
N VAL A 129 22.59 23.24 -5.96
CA VAL A 129 21.64 24.32 -6.30
C VAL A 129 20.27 23.78 -6.71
N ALA A 130 20.22 22.62 -7.38
CA ALA A 130 18.96 21.97 -7.73
C ALA A 130 18.26 21.35 -6.51
N CYS A 131 19.03 20.79 -5.57
CA CYS A 131 18.54 20.17 -4.34
C CYS A 131 18.15 21.19 -3.25
N ASP A 132 18.76 22.38 -3.22
CA ASP A 132 18.48 23.45 -2.24
C ASP A 132 17.20 24.26 -2.55
N ARG A 133 16.43 23.92 -3.60
CA ARG A 133 15.15 24.57 -3.90
C ARG A 133 13.98 24.02 -3.07
N ASN A 134 14.15 23.94 -1.76
CA ASN A 134 13.03 23.80 -0.83
C ASN A 134 13.27 24.65 0.41
N ASP A 135 13.09 25.96 0.25
CA ASP A 135 12.41 26.84 1.20
C ASP A 135 12.21 28.20 0.52
N LYS A 136 10.94 28.58 0.31
CA LYS A 136 10.42 29.84 -0.26
C LYS A 136 10.11 29.84 -1.77
N ALA A 137 8.95 29.29 -2.11
CA ALA A 137 7.86 30.00 -2.81
C ALA A 137 6.58 29.17 -2.70
#